data_AF-A0A7X9PPU5-F1
#
_entry.id   AF-A0A7X9PPU5-F1
#
_cell.length_a   1.000
_cell.length_b   1.000
_cell.length_c   1.000
_cell.angle_alpha   90.00
_cell.angle_beta   90.00
_cell.angle_gamma   90.00
#
_symmetry.space_group_name_H-M   'P 1'
#
loop_
_entity.id
_entity.type
_entity.pdbx_description
1 polymer ?
#
loop_
_entity_poly.entity_id
_entity_poly.type
_entity_poly.pdbx_seq_one_letter_code
_entity_poly.pdbx_strand_id
1 'polypeptide(L)'
;ILVAAVGKAHMITADMVKEGAVVIDVGINRLDDGKLSGDVAFEEVAAKASYITPVPGGVGPMTIAMLMKNTIEAAKRIENIA
;
A
#
# COMPACT_ATOMS: atom_id res chain seq x y z
N ILE A 1 -8.12 -11.20 0.03
CA ILE A 1 -7.33 -9.98 0.28
C ILE A 1 -5.95 -10.25 -0.30
N LEU A 2 -5.40 -9.31 -1.07
CA LEU A 2 -4.08 -9.36 -1.65
C LEU A 2 -3.25 -8.20 -1.12
N VAL A 3 -2.03 -8.48 -0.65
CA VAL A 3 -1.05 -7.45 -0.28
C VAL A 3 0.16 -7.62 -1.20
N ALA A 4 0.38 -6.65 -2.08
CA ALA A 4 1.50 -6.64 -3.03
C ALA A 4 2.65 -5.80 -2.47
N ALA A 5 3.82 -6.41 -2.32
CA ALA A 5 5.03 -5.79 -1.75
C ALA A 5 6.30 -6.38 -2.40
N VAL A 6 6.30 -6.46 -3.72
CA VAL A 6 7.35 -7.08 -4.54
C VAL A 6 8.42 -6.06 -4.97
N GLY A 7 8.06 -4.77 -5.09
CA GLY A 7 8.99 -3.72 -5.54
C GLY A 7 9.30 -3.80 -7.04
N LYS A 8 8.28 -4.12 -7.85
CA LYS A 8 8.36 -4.15 -9.30
C LYS A 8 7.08 -3.59 -9.90
N ALA A 9 7.21 -2.49 -10.65
CA ALA A 9 6.09 -1.80 -11.25
C ALA A 9 5.22 -2.74 -12.10
N HIS A 10 3.91 -2.68 -11.88
CA HIS A 10 2.89 -3.36 -12.70
C HIS A 10 3.06 -4.89 -12.81
N MET A 11 3.75 -5.53 -11.86
CA MET A 11 3.94 -6.97 -11.87
C MET A 11 2.64 -7.74 -11.64
N ILE A 12 1.72 -7.19 -10.85
CA ILE A 12 0.43 -7.82 -10.57
C ILE A 12 -0.62 -7.31 -11.55
N THR A 13 -1.06 -8.19 -12.44
CA THR A 13 -2.05 -7.91 -13.50
C THR A 13 -3.45 -8.41 -13.13
N ALA A 14 -4.47 -8.00 -13.89
CA ALA A 14 -5.87 -8.28 -13.59
C ALA A 14 -6.23 -9.79 -13.55
N ASP A 15 -5.57 -10.63 -14.35
CA ASP A 15 -5.77 -12.08 -14.37
C ASP A 15 -5.30 -12.77 -13.09
N MET A 16 -4.33 -12.18 -12.38
CA MET A 16 -3.82 -12.68 -11.11
C MET A 16 -4.74 -12.38 -9.92
N VAL A 17 -5.72 -11.47 -10.10
CA VAL A 17 -6.57 -10.97 -9.02
C VAL A 17 -7.97 -11.59 -9.08
N LYS A 18 -8.42 -12.12 -7.94
CA LYS A 18 -9.79 -12.62 -7.77
C LYS A 18 -10.81 -11.48 -7.82
N GLU A 19 -11.94 -11.71 -8.50
CA GLU A 19 -13.07 -10.78 -8.53
C GLU A 19 -13.54 -10.42 -7.11
N GLY A 20 -13.75 -9.13 -6.86
CA GLY A 20 -14.14 -8.58 -5.56
C GLY A 20 -13.04 -8.61 -4.49
N ALA A 21 -11.78 -8.88 -4.83
CA ALA A 21 -10.69 -8.85 -3.86
C ALA A 21 -10.42 -7.42 -3.34
N VAL A 22 -10.06 -7.32 -2.06
CA VAL A 22 -9.39 -6.13 -1.52
C VAL A 22 -7.90 -6.23 -1.83
N VAL A 23 -7.35 -5.19 -2.46
CA VAL A 23 -5.96 -5.10 -2.90
C VAL A 23 -5.25 -3.97 -2.14
N ILE A 24 -4.13 -4.31 -1.50
CA ILE A 24 -3.26 -3.37 -0.80
C ILE A 24 -1.93 -3.37 -1.54
N ASP A 25 -1.64 -2.28 -2.22
CA ASP A 25 -0.40 -2.05 -2.97
C ASP A 25 0.58 -1.26 -2.10
N VAL A 26 1.60 -1.96 -1.61
CA VAL A 26 2.68 -1.42 -0.78
C VAL A 26 3.82 -0.91 -1.66
N GLY A 27 3.89 -1.35 -2.91
CA GLY A 27 4.95 -1.02 -3.84
C GLY A 27 5.09 0.48 -4.05
N ILE A 28 6.34 0.96 -4.06
CA ILE A 28 6.68 2.31 -4.50
C ILE A 28 7.82 2.17 -5.50
N ASN A 29 7.46 2.23 -6.77
CA ASN A 29 8.37 2.12 -7.91
C ASN A 29 8.45 3.47 -8.60
N ARG A 30 9.68 3.91 -8.91
CA ARG A 30 9.91 5.11 -9.71
C ARG A 30 10.04 4.71 -11.17
N LEU A 31 9.19 5.27 -12.02
CA LEU A 31 9.22 5.04 -13.45
C LEU A 31 10.25 5.95 -14.14
N ASP A 32 10.57 5.63 -15.39
CA ASP A 32 11.53 6.40 -16.20
C ASP A 32 11.11 7.86 -16.42
N ASP A 33 9.79 8.13 -16.40
CA ASP A 33 9.23 9.49 -16.49
C ASP A 33 9.23 10.25 -15.15
N GLY A 34 9.79 9.64 -14.10
CA GLY A 34 9.92 10.21 -12.76
C GLY A 34 8.67 10.05 -11.88
N LYS A 35 7.54 9.58 -12.43
CA LYS A 35 6.32 9.31 -11.66
C LYS A 35 6.50 8.10 -10.74
N LEU A 36 5.63 8.03 -9.74
CA LEU A 36 5.54 6.90 -8.82
C LEU A 36 4.41 5.98 -9.26
N SER A 37 4.66 4.67 -9.18
CA SER A 37 3.65 3.65 -9.40
C SER A 37 3.82 2.49 -8.42
N GLY A 38 2.75 1.72 -8.25
CA GLY A 38 2.71 0.56 -7.37
C GLY A 38 3.19 -0.72 -8.04
N ASP A 39 3.09 -1.84 -7.33
CA ASP A 39 3.37 -3.16 -7.87
C ASP A 39 2.21 -3.67 -8.75
N VAL A 40 1.03 -3.05 -8.64
CA VAL A 40 -0.21 -3.48 -9.28
C VAL A 40 -0.49 -2.63 -10.52
N ALA A 41 -0.97 -3.26 -11.60
CA ALA A 41 -1.56 -2.57 -12.75
C ALA A 41 -2.91 -1.95 -12.34
N PHE A 42 -2.86 -0.74 -11.76
CA PHE A 42 -3.98 -0.13 -11.03
C PHE A 42 -5.26 -0.05 -11.85
N GLU A 43 -5.21 0.44 -13.08
CA GLU A 43 -6.40 0.67 -13.92
C GLU A 43 -7.18 -0.63 -14.19
N GLU A 44 -6.48 -1.69 -14.56
CA GLU A 44 -7.07 -2.98 -14.88
C GLU A 44 -7.58 -3.72 -13.63
N VAL A 45 -6.81 -3.65 -12.53
CA VAL A 45 -7.15 -4.33 -11.28
C VAL A 45 -8.27 -3.60 -10.53
N ALA A 46 -8.34 -2.26 -10.62
CA ALA A 46 -9.41 -1.47 -10.01
C ALA A 46 -10.80 -1.83 -10.54
N ALA A 47 -10.91 -2.29 -11.79
CA ALA A 47 -12.17 -2.74 -12.36
C ALA A 47 -12.70 -4.04 -11.73
N LYS A 48 -11.83 -4.87 -11.15
CA LYS A 48 -12.17 -6.16 -10.53
C LYS A 48 -12.18 -6.12 -9.00
N ALA A 49 -11.37 -5.26 -8.41
CA ALA A 49 -11.19 -5.19 -6.97
C ALA A 49 -12.41 -4.53 -6.30
N SER A 50 -12.79 -5.01 -5.12
CA SER A 50 -13.79 -4.32 -4.29
C SER A 50 -13.22 -3.04 -3.65
N TYR A 51 -11.92 -3.07 -3.33
CA TYR A 51 -11.14 -1.94 -2.84
C TYR A 51 -9.70 -2.09 -3.32
N ILE A 52 -9.06 -0.97 -3.67
CA ILE A 52 -7.66 -0.92 -4.08
C ILE A 52 -7.00 0.36 -3.56
N THR A 53 -5.77 0.26 -3.06
CA THR A 53 -5.02 1.44 -2.61
C THR A 53 -4.32 2.13 -3.79
N PRO A 54 -4.36 3.46 -3.90
CA PRO A 54 -3.62 4.19 -4.93
C PRO A 54 -2.13 4.28 -4.60
N VAL A 55 -1.30 4.40 -5.64
CA VAL A 55 0.12 4.75 -5.50
C VAL A 55 0.42 5.94 -6.42
N PRO A 56 0.89 7.08 -5.88
CA PRO A 56 1.12 7.38 -4.46
C PRO A 56 -0.18 7.63 -3.68
N GLY A 57 -0.06 7.77 -2.36
CA GLY A 57 -1.18 8.21 -1.48
C GLY A 57 -1.92 7.10 -0.73
N GLY A 58 -1.60 5.82 -0.97
CA GLY A 58 -2.16 4.67 -0.25
C GLY A 58 -1.37 4.30 1.00
N VAL A 59 -0.52 3.27 0.89
CA VAL A 59 0.15 2.66 2.06
C VAL A 59 1.24 3.55 2.66
N GLY A 60 1.96 4.34 1.85
CA GLY A 60 3.06 5.20 2.31
C GLY A 60 2.68 6.16 3.46
N PRO A 61 1.62 6.98 3.34
CA PRO A 61 1.14 7.84 4.43
C PRO A 61 0.78 7.07 5.71
N MET A 62 0.25 5.84 5.59
CA MET A 62 -0.07 5.01 6.76
C MET A 62 1.19 4.56 7.50
N THR A 63 2.28 4.26 6.81
CA THR A 63 3.57 3.95 7.45
C THR A 63 4.06 5.10 8.34
N ILE A 64 3.93 6.35 7.87
CA ILE A 64 4.29 7.54 8.66
C ILE A 64 3.38 7.66 9.88
N ALA A 65 2.05 7.54 9.68
CA ALA A 65 1.09 7.62 10.77
C ALA A 65 1.35 6.55 11.85
N MET A 66 1.69 5.32 11.44
CA MET A 66 1.98 4.23 12.38
C MET A 66 3.28 4.47 13.15
N LEU A 67 4.31 5.07 12.54
CA LEU A 67 5.51 5.48 13.27
C LEU A 67 5.19 6.50 14.38
N MET A 68 4.34 7.50 14.07
CA MET A 68 3.92 8.49 15.06
C MET A 68 3.11 7.86 16.20
N LYS A 69 2.17 6.98 15.86
CA LYS A 69 1.40 6.20 16.84
C LYS A 69 2.32 5.37 17.75
N ASN A 70 3.27 4.64 17.17
CA ASN A 70 4.22 3.83 17.92
C ASN A 70 5.09 4.69 18.85
N THR A 71 5.47 5.90 18.42
CA THR A 71 6.22 6.86 19.25
C THR A 71 5.42 7.29 20.48
N ILE A 72 4.14 7.62 20.31
CA ILE A 72 3.24 7.99 21.42
C ILE A 72 3.03 6.79 22.36
N GLU A 73 2.84 5.59 21.81
CA GLU A 73 2.70 4.37 22.63
C GLU A 73 3.96 4.08 23.45
N ALA A 74 5.15 4.26 22.86
CA ALA A 74 6.40 4.09 23.57
C ALA A 74 6.54 5.09 24.72
N ALA A 75 6.21 6.37 24.49
CA ALA A 75 6.23 7.40 25.53
C ALA A 75 5.27 7.07 26.68
N LYS A 76 4.03 6.66 26.38
CA LYS A 76 3.05 6.25 27.40
C LYS A 76 3.55 5.07 28.25
N ARG A 77 4.23 4.09 27.63
CA ARG A 77 4.80 2.94 28.35
C ARG A 77 5.95 3.33 29.27
N ILE A 78 6.82 4.25 28.85
CA ILE A 78 7.92 4.77 29.67
C ILE A 78 7.38 5.51 30.89
N GLU A 79 6.33 6.31 30.71
CA GLU A 79 5.70 7.11 31.75
C GLU A 79 4.64 6.34 32.58
N ASN A 80 4.43 5.03 32.33
CA ASN A 80 3.39 4.20 32.96
C ASN A 80 1.96 4.80 32.87
N ILE A 81 1.63 5.47 31.77
CA ILE A 81 0.32 6.09 31.52
C ILE A 81 -0.55 5.16 30.63
N ALA A 82 -0.40 3.84 30.78
CA ALA A 82 -1.05 2.83 29.95
C ALA A 82 -1.80 1.81 30.80
#